data_AF-A0A2X2T7F7-F1
#
_entry.id   AF-A0A2X2T7F7-F1
#
_cell.length_a   1.000
_cell.length_b   1.000
_cell.length_c   1.000
_cell.angle_alpha   90.00
_cell.angle_beta   90.00
_cell.angle_gamma   90.00
#
_symmetry.space_group_name_H-M   'P 1'
#
loop_
_entity.id
_entity.type
_entity.pdbx_description
1 polymer ?
#
loop_
_entity_poly.entity_id
_entity_poly.type
_entity_poly.pdbx_seq_one_letter_code
_entity_poly.pdbx_strand_id
1 'polypeptide(L)'
;MKRFLFIVTLLLSLSSYTQTKKTQPATNSKTVYTEKQAMQYMKDYYDFYKSDKKYRVLDARKVSSNVFHVKVEEAYTSDPYESLYFSRVYVLTILPNGKYKVEYHHGLL
;
A
#
# COMPACT_ATOMS: atom_id res chain seq x y z
N MET A 1 -16.12 51.00 -44.69
CA MET A 1 -15.38 49.72 -44.68
C MET A 1 -14.45 49.77 -43.46
N LYS A 2 -14.89 49.47 -42.24
CA LYS A 2 -15.10 48.15 -41.62
C LYS A 2 -13.88 47.21 -41.77
N ARG A 3 -13.23 46.97 -40.62
CA ARG A 3 -12.36 45.83 -40.25
C ARG A 3 -10.85 45.93 -40.55
N PHE A 4 -10.12 46.73 -39.77
CA PHE A 4 -8.67 46.58 -39.58
C PHE A 4 -8.27 46.66 -38.09
N LEU A 5 -9.09 46.05 -37.22
CA LEU A 5 -8.91 46.08 -35.77
C LEU A 5 -9.01 44.67 -35.19
N PHE A 6 -8.25 43.71 -35.74
CA PHE A 6 -8.29 42.32 -35.26
C PHE A 6 -6.97 41.54 -35.31
N ILE A 7 -5.82 42.18 -35.58
CA ILE A 7 -4.56 41.43 -35.77
C ILE A 7 -3.56 41.61 -34.61
N VAL A 8 -3.73 42.60 -33.71
CA VAL A 8 -2.75 42.86 -32.65
C VAL A 8 -3.04 42.09 -31.34
N THR A 9 -4.23 41.51 -31.17
CA THR A 9 -4.63 40.87 -29.89
C THR A 9 -4.36 39.37 -29.82
N LEU A 10 -3.88 38.71 -30.88
CA LEU A 10 -3.68 37.25 -30.89
C LEU A 10 -2.26 36.79 -30.48
N LEU A 11 -1.31 37.70 -30.29
CA LEU A 11 0.10 37.36 -30.03
C LEU A 11 0.50 37.31 -28.55
N LEU A 12 -0.45 37.47 -27.61
CA LEU A 12 -0.17 37.48 -26.16
C LEU A 12 -0.57 36.20 -25.41
N SER A 13 -1.09 35.17 -26.09
CA SER A 13 -1.55 33.94 -25.43
C SER A 13 -0.53 32.79 -25.40
N LEU A 14 0.73 33.04 -25.76
CA LEU A 14 1.82 32.05 -25.69
C LEU A 14 2.93 32.49 -24.72
N SER A 15 2.57 33.08 -23.58
CA SER A 15 3.44 32.95 -22.41
C SER A 15 3.35 31.49 -21.99
N SER A 16 4.28 30.71 -22.52
CA SER A 16 4.49 29.32 -22.17
C SER A 16 4.56 29.24 -20.65
N TYR A 17 3.46 28.80 -20.03
CA TYR A 17 3.50 28.21 -18.71
C TYR A 17 4.27 26.91 -18.91
N THR A 18 5.60 27.03 -19.01
CA THR A 18 6.49 25.94 -18.65
C THR A 18 6.18 25.71 -17.19
N GLN A 19 5.21 24.84 -16.94
CA GLN A 19 5.14 24.07 -15.74
C GLN A 19 6.48 23.36 -15.71
N THR A 20 7.48 24.00 -15.11
CA THR A 20 8.58 23.29 -14.50
C THR A 20 7.87 22.34 -13.57
N LYS A 21 7.62 21.11 -14.06
CA LYS A 21 7.40 19.98 -13.18
C LYS A 21 8.57 20.11 -12.24
N LYS A 22 8.30 20.53 -11.00
CA LYS A 22 9.27 20.40 -9.93
C LYS A 22 9.67 18.95 -10.07
N THR A 23 10.87 18.70 -10.57
CA THR A 23 11.51 17.41 -10.44
C THR A 23 11.51 17.23 -8.94
N GLN A 24 10.48 16.54 -8.43
CA GLN A 24 10.53 16.06 -7.08
C GLN A 24 11.88 15.35 -7.04
N PRO A 25 12.78 15.71 -6.09
CA PRO A 25 13.98 14.92 -5.93
C PRO A 25 13.48 13.48 -5.89
N ALA A 26 14.02 12.66 -6.78
CA ALA A 26 13.71 11.25 -6.78
C ALA A 26 14.24 10.75 -5.45
N THR A 27 13.41 10.86 -4.40
CA THR A 27 13.65 10.28 -3.10
C THR A 27 13.40 8.80 -3.28
N ASN A 28 14.20 8.17 -4.13
CA ASN A 28 14.37 6.73 -4.24
C ASN A 28 15.16 6.24 -3.01
N SER A 29 14.90 6.84 -1.84
CA SER A 29 15.01 6.13 -0.58
C SER A 29 13.88 5.10 -0.63
N LYS A 30 14.15 3.96 -1.29
CA LYS A 30 13.25 2.82 -1.30
C LYS A 30 13.12 2.42 0.16
N THR A 31 12.08 2.88 0.84
CA THR A 31 11.88 2.62 2.27
C THR A 31 11.91 1.11 2.47
N VAL A 32 12.95 0.62 3.12
CA VAL A 32 13.15 -0.80 3.31
C VAL A 32 12.42 -1.21 4.58
N TYR A 33 11.30 -1.93 4.41
CA TYR A 33 10.56 -2.44 5.54
C TYR A 33 11.21 -3.70 6.11
N THR A 34 11.09 -3.86 7.43
CA THR A 34 11.53 -5.04 8.18
C THR A 34 10.39 -6.03 8.35
N GLU A 35 10.73 -7.29 8.64
CA GLU A 35 9.73 -8.33 8.93
C GLU A 35 8.90 -7.98 10.17
N LYS A 36 9.52 -7.38 11.20
CA LYS A 36 8.80 -6.88 12.37
C LYS A 36 7.75 -5.82 12.02
N GLN A 37 8.07 -4.90 11.11
CA GLN A 37 7.10 -3.93 10.61
C GLN A 37 5.98 -4.62 9.81
N ALA A 38 6.31 -5.59 8.96
CA ALA A 38 5.32 -6.37 8.23
C ALA A 38 4.34 -7.11 9.16
N MET A 39 4.83 -7.69 10.26
CA MET A 39 3.97 -8.30 11.28
C MET A 39 3.04 -7.28 11.94
N GLN A 40 3.51 -6.04 12.17
CA GLN A 40 2.67 -4.98 12.72
C GLN A 40 1.56 -4.59 11.75
N TYR A 41 1.87 -4.38 10.46
CA TYR A 41 0.84 -4.12 9.45
C TYR A 41 -0.19 -5.26 9.35
N MET A 42 0.23 -6.51 9.54
CA MET A 42 -0.70 -7.65 9.55
C MET A 42 -1.60 -7.65 10.79
N LYS A 43 -1.07 -7.26 11.97
CA LYS A 43 -1.89 -7.07 13.18
C LYS A 43 -2.95 -6.00 12.96
N ASP A 44 -2.53 -4.83 12.48
CA ASP A 44 -3.43 -3.71 12.17
C ASP A 44 -4.51 -4.11 11.15
N TYR A 45 -4.15 -4.91 10.13
CA TYR A 45 -5.11 -5.46 9.17
C TYR A 45 -6.17 -6.35 9.84
N TYR A 46 -5.76 -7.27 10.71
CA TYR A 46 -6.70 -8.14 11.41
C TYR A 46 -7.56 -7.37 12.40
N ASP A 47 -6.97 -6.46 13.17
CA ASP A 47 -7.69 -5.63 14.15
C ASP A 47 -8.77 -4.76 13.49
N PHE A 48 -8.55 -4.32 12.24
CA PHE A 48 -9.50 -3.47 11.52
C PHE A 48 -10.48 -4.26 10.64
N TYR A 49 -9.98 -5.17 9.79
CA TYR A 49 -10.79 -5.85 8.76
C TYR A 49 -11.27 -7.25 9.16
N LYS A 50 -10.72 -7.84 10.22
CA LYS A 50 -11.05 -9.19 10.70
C LYS A 50 -11.20 -9.23 12.23
N SER A 51 -11.77 -8.17 12.80
CA SER A 51 -11.91 -7.98 14.25
C SER A 51 -12.85 -8.99 14.91
N ASP A 52 -13.68 -9.66 14.12
CA ASP A 52 -14.54 -10.77 14.50
C ASP A 52 -13.79 -12.11 14.65
N LYS A 53 -12.48 -12.13 14.42
CA LYS A 53 -11.64 -13.33 14.52
C LYS A 53 -10.55 -13.18 15.57
N LYS A 54 -10.39 -14.23 16.36
CA LYS A 54 -9.19 -14.44 17.17
C LYS A 54 -8.05 -14.83 16.25
N TYR A 55 -6.90 -14.22 16.43
CA TYR A 55 -5.74 -14.46 15.57
C TYR A 55 -4.41 -14.34 16.31
N ARG A 56 -3.37 -14.87 15.70
CA ARG A 56 -1.97 -14.71 16.13
C ARG A 56 -1.07 -14.64 14.91
N VAL A 57 -0.41 -13.50 14.73
CA VAL A 57 0.67 -13.36 13.74
C VAL A 57 1.91 -14.06 14.28
N LEU A 58 2.38 -15.09 13.58
CA LEU A 58 3.49 -15.93 14.03
C LEU A 58 4.83 -15.41 13.53
N ASP A 59 4.92 -15.22 12.22
CA ASP A 59 6.19 -14.93 11.56
C ASP A 59 5.96 -14.20 10.24
N ALA A 60 6.96 -13.46 9.79
CA ALA A 60 6.99 -12.80 8.49
C ALA A 60 8.32 -13.07 7.81
N ARG A 61 8.26 -13.55 6.56
CA ARG A 61 9.43 -13.77 5.72
C ARG A 61 9.46 -12.75 4.59
N LYS A 62 10.57 -12.03 4.47
CA LYS A 62 10.77 -11.09 3.36
C LYS A 62 10.97 -11.84 2.05
N VAL A 63 10.17 -11.48 1.04
CA VAL A 63 10.25 -12.03 -0.33
C VAL A 63 10.91 -11.03 -1.27
N SER A 64 10.58 -9.75 -1.13
CA SER A 64 11.26 -8.65 -1.82
C SER A 64 11.28 -7.40 -0.94
N SER A 65 11.79 -6.27 -1.43
CA SER A 65 12.00 -5.06 -0.60
C SER A 65 10.79 -4.67 0.27
N ASN A 66 9.57 -4.78 -0.28
CA ASN A 66 8.33 -4.39 0.37
C ASN A 66 7.24 -5.50 0.33
N VAL A 67 7.61 -6.72 -0.07
CA VAL A 67 6.67 -7.86 -0.15
C VAL A 67 7.09 -8.92 0.85
N PHE A 68 6.14 -9.37 1.66
CA PHE A 68 6.35 -10.31 2.76
C PHE A 68 5.33 -11.43 2.68
N HIS A 69 5.75 -12.65 2.99
CA HIS A 69 4.85 -13.73 3.33
C HIS A 69 4.68 -13.73 4.83
N VAL A 70 3.45 -13.55 5.32
CA VAL A 70 3.15 -13.48 6.75
C VAL A 70 2.28 -14.66 7.13
N LYS A 71 2.75 -15.45 8.09
CA LYS A 71 2.03 -16.60 8.63
C LYS A 71 1.16 -16.15 9.79
N VAL A 72 -0.14 -16.42 9.69
CA VAL A 72 -1.13 -16.08 10.70
C VAL A 72 -1.93 -17.31 11.06
N GLU A 73 -2.08 -17.54 12.35
CA GLU A 73 -3.07 -18.47 12.87
C GLU A 73 -4.36 -17.72 13.18
N GLU A 74 -5.52 -18.26 12.79
CA GLU A 74 -6.82 -17.65 13.06
C GLU A 74 -7.87 -18.70 13.47
N ALA A 75 -8.90 -18.23 14.19
CA ALA A 75 -10.14 -18.96 14.46
C ALA A 75 -11.29 -18.41 13.58
N TYR A 76 -12.44 -19.07 13.61
CA TYR A 76 -13.66 -18.56 12.95
C TYR A 76 -14.32 -17.41 13.70
N THR A 77 -14.07 -17.30 15.00
CA THR A 77 -14.71 -16.34 15.90
C THR A 77 -13.66 -15.62 16.75
N SER A 78 -14.07 -14.56 17.44
CA SER A 78 -13.25 -13.80 18.39
C SER A 78 -13.35 -14.32 19.83
N ASP A 79 -14.01 -15.46 20.04
CA ASP A 79 -14.20 -16.05 21.38
C ASP A 79 -12.82 -16.34 22.02
N PRO A 80 -12.55 -15.83 23.23
CA PRO A 80 -11.26 -16.04 23.89
C PRO A 80 -10.98 -17.51 24.24
N TYR A 81 -12.02 -18.35 24.39
CA TYR A 81 -11.90 -19.77 24.70
C TYR A 81 -11.70 -20.64 23.45
N GLU A 82 -11.97 -20.11 22.25
CA GLU A 82 -11.76 -20.86 21.02
C GLU A 82 -10.27 -21.00 20.68
N SER A 83 -9.91 -22.17 20.17
CA SER A 83 -8.54 -22.43 19.72
C SER A 83 -8.28 -21.81 18.34
N LEU A 84 -7.00 -21.57 18.03
CA LEU A 84 -6.63 -21.19 16.67
C LEU A 84 -6.55 -22.46 15.82
N TYR A 85 -7.36 -22.56 14.77
CA TYR A 85 -7.48 -23.78 13.96
C TYR A 85 -6.84 -23.65 12.57
N PHE A 86 -6.83 -22.44 12.00
CA PHE A 86 -6.35 -22.23 10.62
C PHE A 86 -4.97 -21.65 10.64
N SER A 87 -4.03 -22.29 9.95
CA SER A 87 -2.77 -21.65 9.57
C SER A 87 -2.89 -21.11 8.15
N ARG A 88 -2.75 -19.79 8.00
CA ARG A 88 -2.86 -19.07 6.73
C ARG A 88 -1.57 -18.34 6.44
N VAL A 89 -1.19 -18.31 5.16
CA VAL A 89 -0.10 -17.46 4.68
C VAL A 89 -0.70 -16.36 3.82
N TYR A 90 -0.32 -15.13 4.12
CA TYR A 90 -0.72 -13.95 3.35
C TYR A 90 0.48 -13.33 2.65
N VAL A 91 0.24 -12.79 1.46
CA VAL A 91 1.17 -11.89 0.79
C VAL A 91 0.82 -10.47 1.22
N LEU A 92 1.71 -9.85 2.00
CA LEU A 92 1.62 -8.44 2.39
C LEU A 92 2.54 -7.62 1.50
N THR A 93 1.97 -6.66 0.77
CA THR A 93 2.73 -5.67 0.00
C THR A 93 2.57 -4.29 0.66
N ILE A 94 3.67 -3.73 1.17
CA ILE A 94 3.69 -2.41 1.81
C ILE A 94 4.00 -1.34 0.76
N LEU A 95 3.13 -0.35 0.66
CA LEU A 95 3.19 0.74 -0.30
C LEU A 95 3.63 2.04 0.40
N PRO A 96 4.07 3.06 -0.35
CA PRO A 96 4.37 4.37 0.22
C PRO A 96 3.17 4.97 0.99
N ASN A 97 3.48 5.85 1.94
CA ASN A 97 2.51 6.58 2.75
C ASN A 97 1.60 5.69 3.62
N GLY A 98 2.14 4.59 4.14
CA GLY A 98 1.45 3.70 5.08
C GLY A 98 0.33 2.85 4.48
N LYS A 99 0.17 2.88 3.14
CA LYS A 99 -0.78 2.01 2.44
C LYS A 99 -0.23 0.59 2.37
N TYR A 100 -1.12 -0.41 2.31
CA TYR A 100 -0.71 -1.79 2.14
C TYR A 100 -1.80 -2.61 1.42
N LYS A 101 -1.40 -3.74 0.83
CA LYS A 101 -2.28 -4.73 0.22
C LYS A 101 -2.04 -6.08 0.88
N VAL A 102 -3.11 -6.79 1.23
CA VAL A 102 -3.07 -8.16 1.77
C VAL A 102 -3.78 -9.08 0.81
N GLU A 103 -3.11 -10.15 0.40
CA GLU A 103 -3.67 -11.19 -0.47
C GLU A 103 -3.47 -12.56 0.18
N TYR A 104 -4.42 -13.47 -0.04
CA TYR A 104 -4.26 -14.84 0.42
C TYR A 104 -3.26 -15.57 -0.47
N HIS A 105 -2.27 -16.23 0.13
CA HIS A 105 -1.31 -17.01 -0.63
C HIS A 105 -1.95 -18.36 -1.01
N HIS A 106 -2.45 -18.48 -2.24
CA HIS A 106 -3.10 -19.69 -2.77
C HIS A 106 -2.17 -20.88 -3.04
N GLY A 107 -0.96 -20.88 -2.47
CA GLY A 107 -0.06 -22.03 -2.57
C GLY A 107 -0.64 -23.24 -1.85
N LEU A 108 -0.88 -24.32 -2.60
CA LEU A 108 -1.12 -25.67 -2.07
C LEU A 108 0.05 -26.04 -1.15
N LEU A 109 -0.17 -26.01 0.15
CA LEU A 109 0.63 -26.79 1.11
C LEU A 109 0.00 -28.18 1.21
#